data_AF-A0A150N5B2-F1
#
_entry.id   AF-A0A150N5B2-F1
#
_cell.length_a   1.000
_cell.length_b   1.000
_cell.length_c   1.000
_cell.angle_alpha   90.00
_cell.angle_beta   90.00
_cell.angle_gamma   90.00
#
_symmetry.space_group_name_H-M   'P 1'
#
loop_
_entity.id
_entity.type
_entity.pdbx_description
1 polymer ?
#
loop_
_entity_poly.entity_id
_entity_poly.type
_entity_poly.pdbx_seq_one_letter_code
_entity_poly.pdbx_strand_id
1 'polypeptide(L)'
;MKGGYASFLVLFCLHRFSGERSLSAIYHLFTGKKSSQTLQDSKWFQLEPFFGVWKEVTLNDVEAATQQLFENGLISPVQNRSYILTEAGKKQLDEQLHQVFFPVHINGWRYHATEKTFWYRLSLLVQTLSNVLHRTRFEPIHRHEETLIWVKNYLLSQKRTVHELAQTLYKEIYDILSSVSEEEATVFTLRLTSFERIGWTNEQIASYLQKDPVYVRFQFQNVLHYMMARAESKRSSVLYELMHDLSPPIPLTFSTQKTYEWLLRGKSIEEIAKLRRLKRSTIEDHVVEIAANIPHFSIQPFINEKRAAKIIETVRKLRTRKLKVIRDAIDDDVSYFEIRLVLAKEGEMW
;
A
#
# COMPACT_ATOMS: atom_id res chain seq x y z
N MET A 1 21.66 2.60 -12.51
CA MET A 1 21.35 1.29 -11.89
C MET A 1 21.45 0.20 -12.95
N LYS A 2 22.24 -0.86 -12.72
CA LYS A 2 22.14 -2.06 -13.58
C LYS A 2 20.75 -2.67 -13.33
N GLY A 3 19.85 -2.50 -14.28
CA GLY A 3 18.51 -3.12 -14.28
C GLY A 3 17.31 -2.30 -13.83
N GLY A 4 17.41 -0.97 -13.75
CA GLY A 4 16.26 -0.11 -13.51
C GLY A 4 15.68 -0.19 -12.10
N TYR A 5 14.71 0.68 -11.80
CA TYR A 5 14.15 0.77 -10.45
C TYR A 5 13.17 -0.37 -10.13
N ALA A 6 12.49 -0.89 -11.15
CA ALA A 6 11.61 -2.06 -11.01
C ALA A 6 12.36 -3.29 -10.48
N SER A 7 13.56 -3.58 -11.00
CA SER A 7 14.36 -4.72 -10.53
C SER A 7 14.81 -4.57 -9.09
N PHE A 8 15.10 -3.35 -8.63
CA PHE A 8 15.39 -3.08 -7.21
C PHE A 8 14.20 -3.40 -6.31
N LEU A 9 12.99 -2.93 -6.67
CA LEU A 9 11.77 -3.24 -5.92
C LEU A 9 11.46 -4.75 -5.93
N VAL A 10 11.61 -5.42 -7.07
CA VAL A 10 11.41 -6.87 -7.19
C VAL A 10 12.43 -7.64 -6.35
N LEU A 11 13.70 -7.23 -6.35
CA LEU A 11 14.75 -7.84 -5.52
C LEU A 11 14.40 -7.71 -4.03
N PHE A 12 13.94 -6.54 -3.60
CA PHE A 12 13.46 -6.32 -2.23
C PHE A 12 12.29 -7.26 -1.90
N CYS A 13 11.27 -7.36 -2.76
CA CYS A 13 10.14 -8.26 -2.54
C CYS A 13 10.56 -9.74 -2.50
N LEU A 14 11.47 -10.18 -3.37
CA LEU A 14 11.99 -11.54 -3.37
C LEU A 14 12.78 -11.84 -2.09
N HIS A 15 13.54 -10.87 -1.58
CA HIS A 15 14.22 -11.00 -0.30
C HIS A 15 13.22 -11.23 0.83
N ARG A 16 12.18 -10.39 0.91
CA ARG A 16 11.12 -10.51 1.90
C ARG A 16 10.38 -11.85 1.78
N PHE A 17 10.04 -12.28 0.57
CA PHE A 17 9.37 -13.57 0.35
C PHE A 17 10.25 -14.79 0.59
N SER A 18 11.58 -14.68 0.49
CA SER A 18 12.53 -15.77 0.82
C SER A 18 12.18 -17.12 0.16
N GLY A 19 11.78 -17.12 -1.12
CA GLY A 19 11.41 -18.34 -1.85
C GLY A 19 10.06 -18.98 -1.43
N GLU A 20 9.27 -18.29 -0.61
CA GLU A 20 7.99 -18.81 -0.14
C GLU A 20 6.81 -18.53 -1.07
N ARG A 21 6.93 -17.53 -1.93
CA ARG A 21 5.89 -17.08 -2.85
C ARG A 21 6.45 -16.97 -4.27
N SER A 22 5.59 -17.19 -5.25
CA SER A 22 5.93 -17.05 -6.67
C SER A 22 5.87 -15.59 -7.12
N LEU A 23 6.37 -15.30 -8.32
CA LEU A 23 6.31 -13.97 -8.93
C LEU A 23 4.88 -13.39 -9.01
N SER A 24 3.86 -14.24 -9.13
CA SER A 24 2.46 -13.81 -9.11
C SER A 24 2.07 -13.12 -7.79
N ALA A 25 2.73 -13.45 -6.67
CA ALA A 25 2.48 -12.77 -5.41
C ALA A 25 3.00 -11.33 -5.43
N ILE A 26 4.16 -11.08 -6.04
CA ILE A 26 4.70 -9.72 -6.24
C ILE A 26 3.77 -8.90 -7.14
N TYR A 27 3.35 -9.49 -8.27
CA TYR A 27 2.38 -8.87 -9.17
C TYR A 27 1.06 -8.51 -8.45
N HIS A 28 0.47 -9.47 -7.72
CA HIS A 28 -0.77 -9.26 -6.98
C HIS A 28 -0.62 -8.23 -5.84
N LEU A 29 0.54 -8.19 -5.19
CA LEU A 29 0.88 -7.21 -4.17
C LEU A 29 0.85 -5.80 -4.76
N PHE A 30 1.66 -5.55 -5.80
CA PHE A 30 1.75 -4.23 -6.43
C PHE A 30 0.43 -3.74 -7.04
N THR A 31 -0.33 -4.65 -7.66
CA THR A 31 -1.65 -4.33 -8.22
C THR A 31 -2.75 -4.19 -7.16
N GLY A 32 -2.50 -4.61 -5.91
CA GLY A 32 -3.45 -4.50 -4.81
C GLY A 32 -4.62 -5.47 -4.92
N LYS A 33 -4.37 -6.68 -5.44
CA LYS A 33 -5.39 -7.73 -5.53
C LYS A 33 -5.91 -8.05 -4.13
N LYS A 34 -7.19 -7.76 -3.88
CA LYS A 34 -7.86 -8.00 -2.58
C LYS A 34 -8.25 -9.46 -2.37
N SER A 35 -7.34 -10.39 -2.65
CA SER A 35 -7.51 -11.78 -2.27
C SER A 35 -7.02 -11.99 -0.84
N SER A 36 -7.66 -12.88 -0.10
CA SER A 36 -7.30 -13.21 1.28
C SER A 36 -5.82 -13.60 1.41
N GLN A 37 -5.28 -14.31 0.41
CA GLN A 37 -3.87 -14.67 0.35
C GLN A 37 -2.97 -13.45 0.17
N THR A 38 -3.26 -12.56 -0.79
CA THR A 38 -2.43 -11.36 -1.03
C THR A 38 -2.42 -10.43 0.18
N LEU A 39 -3.58 -10.23 0.83
CA LEU A 39 -3.69 -9.42 2.03
C LEU A 39 -2.86 -10.01 3.18
N GLN A 40 -2.93 -11.33 3.39
CA GLN A 40 -2.14 -12.02 4.41
C GLN A 40 -0.66 -11.99 4.11
N ASP A 41 -0.26 -12.32 2.88
CA ASP A 41 1.13 -12.33 2.45
C ASP A 41 1.76 -10.94 2.59
N SER A 42 1.01 -9.87 2.28
CA SER A 42 1.52 -8.51 2.47
C SER A 42 1.91 -8.26 3.93
N LYS A 43 1.15 -8.75 4.92
CA LYS A 43 1.49 -8.59 6.34
C LYS A 43 2.59 -9.53 6.80
N TRP A 44 2.42 -10.81 6.50
CA TRP A 44 3.33 -11.87 6.88
C TRP A 44 4.77 -11.61 6.44
N PHE A 45 4.96 -10.99 5.27
CA PHE A 45 6.27 -10.68 4.73
C PHE A 45 6.66 -9.20 4.88
N GLN A 46 5.93 -8.39 5.66
CA GLN A 46 6.15 -6.94 5.86
C GLN A 46 6.27 -6.17 4.54
N LEU A 47 5.31 -6.40 3.66
CA LEU A 47 5.17 -5.84 2.32
C LEU A 47 3.90 -4.99 2.19
N GLU A 48 3.18 -4.72 3.28
CA GLU A 48 2.01 -3.82 3.33
C GLU A 48 2.26 -2.46 2.68
N PRO A 49 3.45 -1.82 2.84
CA PRO A 49 3.77 -0.58 2.13
C PRO A 49 3.51 -0.67 0.62
N PHE A 50 3.81 -1.81 -0.01
CA PHE A 50 3.73 -1.98 -1.45
C PHE A 50 2.36 -2.46 -1.95
N PHE A 51 1.36 -2.63 -1.06
CA PHE A 51 0.05 -3.11 -1.47
C PHE A 51 -0.69 -2.09 -2.33
N GLY A 52 -0.92 -2.39 -3.61
CA GLY A 52 -1.73 -1.58 -4.51
C GLY A 52 -1.07 -0.29 -5.02
N VAL A 53 0.24 -0.12 -4.83
CA VAL A 53 0.95 1.12 -5.16
C VAL A 53 1.36 1.22 -6.63
N TRP A 54 1.36 0.12 -7.38
CA TRP A 54 1.73 0.11 -8.80
C TRP A 54 0.71 -0.70 -9.61
N LYS A 55 -0.46 -0.08 -9.84
CA LYS A 55 -1.64 -0.74 -10.44
C LYS A 55 -1.46 -1.10 -11.91
N GLU A 56 -0.63 -0.35 -12.63
CA GLU A 56 -0.38 -0.53 -14.05
C GLU A 56 0.71 -1.57 -14.34
N VAL A 57 1.39 -2.10 -13.31
CA VAL A 57 2.40 -3.15 -13.51
C VAL A 57 1.74 -4.39 -14.11
N THR A 58 2.40 -5.02 -15.06
CA THR A 58 1.98 -6.31 -15.62
C THR A 58 2.80 -7.45 -15.02
N LEU A 59 2.30 -8.68 -15.13
CA LEU A 59 3.09 -9.85 -14.75
C LEU A 59 4.39 -9.93 -15.60
N ASN A 60 4.33 -9.53 -16.87
CA ASN A 60 5.49 -9.50 -17.75
C ASN A 60 6.57 -8.53 -17.26
N ASP A 61 6.20 -7.37 -16.70
CA ASP A 61 7.17 -6.43 -16.13
C ASP A 61 7.91 -7.04 -14.94
N VAL A 62 7.19 -7.75 -14.06
CA VAL A 62 7.77 -8.47 -12.92
C VAL A 62 8.68 -9.61 -13.40
N GLU A 63 8.24 -10.36 -14.41
CA GLU A 63 9.02 -11.45 -14.99
C GLU A 63 10.29 -10.94 -15.69
N ALA A 64 10.23 -9.85 -16.44
CA ALA A 64 11.37 -9.21 -17.08
C ALA A 64 12.40 -8.70 -16.05
N ALA A 65 11.94 -8.03 -15.00
CA ALA A 65 12.79 -7.60 -13.89
C ALA A 65 13.45 -8.81 -13.20
N THR A 66 12.69 -9.88 -12.97
CA THR A 66 13.22 -11.12 -12.38
C THR A 66 14.27 -11.77 -13.27
N GLN A 67 14.02 -11.85 -14.58
CA GLN A 67 14.96 -12.42 -15.54
C GLN A 67 16.29 -11.66 -15.53
N GLN A 68 16.23 -10.33 -15.48
CA GLN A 68 17.42 -9.50 -15.36
C GLN A 68 18.18 -9.74 -14.04
N LEU A 69 17.49 -9.88 -12.92
CA LEU A 69 18.14 -10.23 -11.64
C LEU A 69 18.82 -11.61 -11.71
N PHE A 70 18.19 -12.57 -12.38
CA PHE A 70 18.71 -13.92 -12.56
C PHE A 70 19.96 -13.94 -13.45
N GLU A 71 19.93 -13.26 -14.60
CA GLU A 71 21.07 -13.15 -15.52
C GLU A 71 22.29 -12.47 -14.87
N ASN A 72 22.05 -11.54 -13.95
CA ASN A 72 23.10 -10.89 -13.17
C ASN A 72 23.59 -11.73 -11.97
N GLY A 73 23.09 -12.95 -11.77
CA GLY A 73 23.50 -13.85 -10.69
C GLY A 73 23.04 -13.41 -9.29
N LEU A 74 22.03 -12.54 -9.19
CA LEU A 74 21.57 -11.98 -7.92
C LEU A 74 20.52 -12.86 -7.24
N ILE A 75 19.85 -13.73 -8.00
CA ILE A 75 18.83 -14.63 -7.51
C ILE A 75 19.02 -16.04 -8.05
N SER A 76 18.50 -17.04 -7.36
CA SER A 76 18.49 -18.44 -7.78
C SER A 76 17.08 -19.02 -7.66
N PRO A 77 16.64 -19.83 -8.64
CA PRO A 77 15.33 -20.45 -8.62
C PRO A 77 15.24 -21.51 -7.50
N VAL A 78 14.05 -21.64 -6.92
CA VAL A 78 13.74 -22.71 -5.96
C VAL A 78 12.74 -23.68 -6.59
N GLN A 79 11.44 -23.43 -6.44
CA GLN A 79 10.35 -24.24 -7.02
C GLN A 79 9.19 -23.33 -7.44
N ASN A 80 8.35 -23.76 -8.40
CA ASN A 80 7.11 -23.05 -8.75
C ASN A 80 7.28 -21.54 -9.06
N ARG A 81 8.30 -21.17 -9.83
CA ARG A 81 8.61 -19.76 -10.17
C ARG A 81 8.81 -18.88 -8.92
N SER A 82 9.42 -19.44 -7.87
CA SER A 82 9.91 -18.71 -6.69
C SER A 82 11.44 -18.67 -6.71
N TYR A 83 11.99 -17.64 -6.07
CA TYR A 83 13.42 -17.34 -6.08
C TYR A 83 13.90 -16.94 -4.69
N ILE A 84 15.18 -17.20 -4.43
CA ILE A 84 15.92 -16.69 -3.29
C ILE A 84 17.07 -15.81 -3.77
N LEU A 85 17.52 -14.89 -2.92
CA LEU A 85 18.71 -14.10 -3.21
C LEU A 85 19.98 -14.93 -3.02
N THR A 86 20.93 -14.78 -3.94
CA THR A 86 22.31 -15.22 -3.75
C THR A 86 23.02 -14.29 -2.77
N GLU A 87 24.23 -14.65 -2.32
CA GLU A 87 25.05 -13.73 -1.50
C GLU A 87 25.35 -12.42 -2.25
N ALA A 88 25.56 -12.49 -3.57
CA ALA A 88 25.70 -11.29 -4.41
C ALA A 88 24.41 -10.45 -4.41
N GLY A 89 23.24 -11.08 -4.52
CA GLY A 89 21.95 -10.39 -4.46
C GLY A 89 21.69 -9.71 -3.13
N LYS A 90 22.02 -10.36 -2.01
CA LYS A 90 21.89 -9.78 -0.67
C LYS A 90 22.78 -8.56 -0.50
N LYS A 91 24.06 -8.69 -0.89
CA LYS A 91 25.02 -7.58 -0.85
C LYS A 91 24.55 -6.41 -1.71
N GLN A 92 24.11 -6.66 -2.94
CA GLN A 92 23.61 -5.61 -3.81
C GLN A 92 22.36 -4.94 -3.24
N LEU A 93 21.42 -5.71 -2.69
CA LEU A 93 20.22 -5.15 -2.07
C LEU A 93 20.58 -4.21 -0.90
N ASP A 94 21.49 -4.64 -0.03
CA ASP A 94 21.97 -3.84 1.09
C ASP A 94 22.64 -2.54 0.61
N GLU A 95 23.54 -2.61 -0.37
CA GLU A 95 24.16 -1.43 -0.98
C GLU A 95 23.11 -0.49 -1.59
N GLN A 96 22.12 -1.02 -2.31
CA GLN A 96 21.07 -0.23 -2.95
C GLN A 96 20.14 0.45 -1.94
N LEU A 97 19.82 -0.19 -0.82
CA LEU A 97 19.00 0.41 0.24
C LEU A 97 19.65 1.65 0.86
N HIS A 98 20.98 1.76 0.81
CA HIS A 98 21.71 2.92 1.31
C HIS A 98 22.00 3.99 0.23
N GLN A 99 22.11 3.59 -1.05
CA GLN A 99 22.57 4.48 -2.14
C GLN A 99 21.46 4.93 -3.08
N VAL A 100 20.36 4.18 -3.17
CA VAL A 100 19.23 4.46 -4.04
C VAL A 100 18.05 4.88 -3.17
N PHE A 101 17.26 5.83 -3.64
CA PHE A 101 15.99 6.18 -3.00
C PHE A 101 15.15 4.93 -2.73
N PHE A 102 14.79 4.72 -1.47
CA PHE A 102 13.81 3.72 -1.04
C PHE A 102 12.58 4.46 -0.48
N PRO A 103 11.36 4.07 -0.88
CA PRO A 103 10.15 4.86 -0.59
C PRO A 103 9.62 4.61 0.83
N VAL A 104 10.31 5.16 1.82
CA VAL A 104 10.06 4.92 3.26
C VAL A 104 8.69 5.38 3.77
N HIS A 105 8.03 6.31 3.09
CA HIS A 105 6.72 6.84 3.45
C HIS A 105 5.57 6.21 2.67
N ILE A 106 5.87 5.36 1.68
CA ILE A 106 4.80 4.66 0.97
C ILE A 106 4.03 3.76 1.95
N ASN A 107 2.70 3.93 1.95
CA ASN A 107 1.80 3.07 2.72
C ASN A 107 0.58 2.71 1.86
N GLY A 108 0.81 1.81 0.91
CA GLY A 108 -0.23 1.29 0.02
C GLY A 108 -1.39 0.67 0.77
N TRP A 109 -1.12 -0.10 1.83
CA TRP A 109 -2.16 -0.66 2.70
C TRP A 109 -3.17 0.39 3.17
N ARG A 110 -2.69 1.54 3.65
CA ARG A 110 -3.53 2.63 4.15
C ARG A 110 -4.14 3.48 3.04
N TYR A 111 -3.38 3.79 1.99
CA TYR A 111 -3.70 4.89 1.08
C TYR A 111 -4.01 4.49 -0.37
N HIS A 112 -3.73 3.27 -0.83
CA HIS A 112 -3.92 2.88 -2.25
C HIS A 112 -5.32 3.11 -2.81
N ALA A 113 -6.35 3.08 -1.95
CA ALA A 113 -7.74 3.26 -2.33
C ALA A 113 -8.11 4.75 -2.46
N THR A 114 -7.40 5.64 -1.78
CA THR A 114 -7.79 7.04 -1.55
C THR A 114 -6.78 8.05 -2.08
N GLU A 115 -5.52 7.65 -2.31
CA GLU A 115 -4.42 8.51 -2.78
C GLU A 115 -4.79 9.27 -4.05
N LYS A 116 -5.51 8.61 -4.97
CA LYS A 116 -5.92 9.19 -6.26
C LYS A 116 -6.90 10.33 -6.06
N THR A 117 -7.93 10.11 -5.25
CA THR A 117 -8.95 11.13 -4.93
C THR A 117 -8.34 12.30 -4.17
N PHE A 118 -7.47 12.01 -3.20
CA PHE A 118 -6.73 13.05 -2.47
C PHE A 118 -5.89 13.90 -3.43
N TRP A 119 -5.09 13.27 -4.30
CA TRP A 119 -4.28 13.99 -5.29
C TRP A 119 -5.13 14.85 -6.23
N TYR A 120 -6.26 14.33 -6.72
CA TYR A 120 -7.14 15.09 -7.62
C TYR A 120 -7.72 16.33 -6.96
N ARG A 121 -8.16 16.22 -5.70
CA ARG A 121 -8.65 17.36 -4.92
C ARG A 121 -7.53 18.37 -4.66
N LEU A 122 -6.36 17.90 -4.21
CA LEU A 122 -5.21 18.77 -3.91
C LEU A 122 -4.74 19.54 -5.15
N SER A 123 -4.46 18.84 -6.24
CA SER A 123 -3.91 19.47 -7.45
C SER A 123 -4.91 20.41 -8.11
N LEU A 124 -6.21 20.08 -8.13
CA LEU A 124 -7.23 21.01 -8.62
C LEU A 124 -7.41 22.22 -7.71
N LEU A 125 -7.37 22.04 -6.39
CA LEU A 125 -7.43 23.15 -5.44
C LEU A 125 -6.24 24.10 -5.62
N VAL A 126 -5.02 23.57 -5.72
CA VAL A 126 -3.81 24.36 -5.98
C VAL A 126 -3.95 25.14 -7.30
N GLN A 127 -4.35 24.48 -8.39
CA GLN A 127 -4.58 25.15 -9.68
C GLN A 127 -5.63 26.26 -9.56
N THR A 128 -6.75 25.99 -8.87
CA THR A 128 -7.85 26.94 -8.72
C THR A 128 -7.43 28.17 -7.92
N LEU A 129 -6.81 27.97 -6.75
CA LEU A 129 -6.33 29.07 -5.91
C LEU A 129 -5.29 29.92 -6.66
N SER A 130 -4.36 29.26 -7.36
CA SER A 130 -3.36 29.93 -8.19
C SER A 130 -3.99 30.79 -9.28
N ASN A 131 -4.95 30.28 -10.06
CA ASN A 131 -5.57 31.06 -11.13
C ASN A 131 -6.51 32.16 -10.62
N VAL A 132 -7.26 31.92 -9.54
CA VAL A 132 -8.17 32.93 -8.97
C VAL A 132 -7.38 34.13 -8.42
N LEU A 133 -6.27 33.88 -7.71
CA LEU A 133 -5.41 34.95 -7.21
C LEU A 133 -4.82 35.82 -8.33
N HIS A 134 -4.51 35.21 -9.48
CA HIS A 134 -3.97 35.90 -10.65
C HIS A 134 -5.03 36.37 -11.66
N ARG A 135 -6.32 36.16 -11.36
CA ARG A 135 -7.47 36.54 -12.21
C ARG A 135 -7.39 35.96 -13.62
N THR A 136 -6.83 34.75 -13.74
CA THR A 136 -6.64 34.04 -15.01
C THR A 136 -7.76 33.03 -15.23
N ARG A 137 -8.28 32.94 -16.46
CA ARG A 137 -9.20 31.87 -16.85
C ARG A 137 -8.40 30.58 -17.05
N PHE A 138 -8.95 29.46 -16.63
CA PHE A 138 -8.26 28.17 -16.75
C PHE A 138 -9.27 27.05 -17.01
N GLU A 139 -8.76 25.99 -17.64
CA GLU A 139 -9.47 24.71 -17.73
C GLU A 139 -8.97 23.79 -16.61
N PRO A 140 -9.87 23.15 -15.85
CA PRO A 140 -9.48 22.19 -14.81
C PRO A 140 -8.57 21.09 -15.35
N ILE A 141 -7.48 20.81 -14.64
CA ILE A 141 -6.52 19.75 -15.00
C ILE A 141 -7.16 18.35 -14.97
N HIS A 142 -8.20 18.17 -14.14
CA HIS A 142 -8.98 16.93 -14.03
C HIS A 142 -10.37 17.12 -14.59
N ARG A 143 -10.86 16.15 -15.35
CA ARG A 143 -12.24 16.13 -15.91
C ARG A 143 -13.23 15.30 -15.10
N HIS A 144 -12.84 14.87 -13.89
CA HIS A 144 -13.68 14.04 -13.04
C HIS A 144 -14.75 14.89 -12.35
N GLU A 145 -16.01 14.69 -12.74
CA GLU A 145 -17.16 15.45 -12.23
C GLU A 145 -17.23 15.49 -10.70
N GLU A 146 -17.06 14.33 -10.04
CA GLU A 146 -17.04 14.23 -8.58
C GLU A 146 -15.98 15.13 -7.94
N THR A 147 -14.78 15.21 -8.53
CA THR A 147 -13.70 16.07 -8.01
C THR A 147 -14.01 17.54 -8.22
N LEU A 148 -14.53 17.91 -9.39
CA LEU A 148 -14.90 19.29 -9.71
C LEU A 148 -15.98 19.82 -8.77
N ILE A 149 -17.04 19.03 -8.56
CA ILE A 149 -18.13 19.35 -7.62
C ILE A 149 -17.58 19.44 -6.20
N TRP A 150 -16.75 18.48 -5.78
CA TRP A 150 -16.18 18.48 -4.44
C TRP A 150 -15.34 19.74 -4.18
N VAL A 151 -14.40 20.09 -5.06
CA VAL A 151 -13.53 21.27 -4.88
C VAL A 151 -14.34 22.56 -4.90
N LYS A 152 -15.36 22.66 -5.76
CA LYS A 152 -16.26 23.81 -5.80
C LYS A 152 -17.02 23.96 -4.48
N ASN A 153 -17.63 22.90 -3.97
CA ASN A 153 -18.36 22.92 -2.71
C ASN A 153 -17.43 23.18 -1.52
N TYR A 154 -16.23 22.59 -1.54
CA TYR A 154 -15.19 22.84 -0.55
C TYR A 154 -14.85 24.32 -0.48
N LEU A 155 -14.57 24.97 -1.62
CA LEU A 155 -14.27 26.40 -1.69
C LEU A 155 -15.44 27.29 -1.22
N LEU A 156 -16.67 26.98 -1.64
CA LEU A 156 -17.87 27.75 -1.28
C LEU A 156 -18.24 27.63 0.22
N SER A 157 -17.82 26.55 0.87
CA SER A 157 -18.06 26.34 2.31
C SER A 157 -16.98 26.96 3.21
N GLN A 158 -15.90 27.51 2.63
CA GLN A 158 -14.82 28.10 3.42
C GLN A 158 -15.24 29.42 4.06
N LYS A 159 -14.91 29.58 5.34
CA LYS A 159 -14.92 30.88 6.03
C LYS A 159 -13.71 31.74 5.68
N ARG A 160 -12.60 31.10 5.27
CA ARG A 160 -11.36 31.75 4.84
C ARG A 160 -11.55 32.40 3.48
N THR A 161 -10.94 33.56 3.28
CA THR A 161 -10.76 34.12 1.95
C THR A 161 -9.88 33.21 1.09
N VAL A 162 -9.96 33.36 -0.22
CA VAL A 162 -9.08 32.64 -1.18
C VAL A 162 -7.60 32.86 -0.85
N HIS A 163 -7.24 34.09 -0.46
CA HIS A 163 -5.86 34.44 -0.12
C HIS A 163 -5.37 33.72 1.15
N GLU A 164 -6.16 33.74 2.22
CA GLU A 164 -5.82 33.05 3.48
C GLU A 164 -5.74 31.53 3.29
N LEU A 165 -6.67 30.95 2.52
CA LEU A 165 -6.65 29.52 2.21
C LEU A 165 -5.39 29.15 1.41
N ALA A 166 -5.03 29.96 0.40
CA ALA A 166 -3.84 29.73 -0.41
C ALA A 166 -2.55 29.85 0.40
N GLN A 167 -2.43 30.87 1.27
CA GLN A 167 -1.27 31.02 2.15
C GLN A 167 -1.14 29.85 3.14
N THR A 168 -2.27 29.41 3.72
CA THR A 168 -2.29 28.27 4.65
C THR A 168 -1.85 26.99 3.95
N LEU A 169 -2.44 26.69 2.78
CA LEU A 169 -2.09 25.51 2.00
C LEU A 169 -0.64 25.55 1.50
N TYR A 170 -0.16 26.72 1.04
CA TYR A 170 1.23 26.91 0.65
C TYR A 170 2.18 26.56 1.79
N LYS A 171 1.93 27.09 3.00
CA LYS A 171 2.76 26.81 4.17
C LYS A 171 2.75 25.31 4.52
N GLU A 172 1.58 24.67 4.53
CA GLU A 172 1.49 23.24 4.79
C GLU A 172 2.27 22.39 3.78
N ILE A 173 2.15 22.70 2.48
CA ILE A 173 2.90 22.00 1.44
C ILE A 173 4.39 22.29 1.57
N TYR A 174 4.79 23.55 1.77
CA TYR A 174 6.19 23.96 1.90
C TYR A 174 6.87 23.28 3.09
N ASP A 175 6.23 23.24 4.26
CA ASP A 175 6.76 22.59 5.47
C ASP A 175 7.01 21.08 5.21
N ILE A 176 6.11 20.44 4.46
CA ILE A 176 6.23 19.01 4.09
C ILE A 176 7.36 18.82 3.08
N LEU A 177 7.40 19.61 2.01
CA LEU A 177 8.40 19.49 0.95
C LEU A 177 9.81 19.87 1.44
N SER A 178 9.92 20.74 2.44
CA SER A 178 11.19 21.06 3.11
C SER A 178 11.68 19.95 4.03
N SER A 179 10.84 18.95 4.32
CA SER A 179 11.18 17.79 5.16
C SER A 179 11.56 16.53 4.37
N VAL A 180 11.59 16.61 3.03
CA VAL A 180 12.01 15.51 2.13
C VAL A 180 13.22 15.95 1.31
N SER A 181 13.81 15.05 0.52
CA SER A 181 14.94 15.44 -0.33
C SER A 181 14.55 16.46 -1.41
N GLU A 182 15.52 17.25 -1.88
CA GLU A 182 15.30 18.24 -2.94
C GLU A 182 14.75 17.59 -4.23
N GLU A 183 15.22 16.38 -4.57
CA GLU A 183 14.72 15.63 -5.73
C GLU A 183 13.25 15.24 -5.55
N GLU A 184 12.86 14.73 -4.38
CA GLU A 184 11.46 14.42 -4.05
C GLU A 184 10.57 15.67 -4.09
N ALA A 185 11.03 16.78 -3.52
CA ALA A 185 10.32 18.05 -3.55
C ALA A 185 10.15 18.60 -4.97
N THR A 186 11.18 18.45 -5.81
CA THR A 186 11.18 18.82 -7.23
C THR A 186 10.19 17.97 -8.00
N VAL A 187 10.24 16.65 -7.86
CA VAL A 187 9.29 15.71 -8.50
C VAL A 187 7.85 16.08 -8.12
N PHE A 188 7.56 16.30 -6.84
CA PHE A 188 6.20 16.64 -6.41
C PHE A 188 5.75 18.01 -6.96
N THR A 189 6.60 19.02 -6.87
CA THR A 189 6.28 20.39 -7.33
C THR A 189 6.07 20.44 -8.84
N LEU A 190 6.89 19.73 -9.63
CA LEU A 190 6.74 19.69 -11.09
C LEU A 190 5.39 19.13 -11.54
N ARG A 191 4.77 18.24 -10.75
CA ARG A 191 3.44 17.68 -11.00
C ARG A 191 2.28 18.67 -10.79
N LEU A 192 2.50 19.79 -10.10
CA LEU A 192 1.46 20.79 -9.83
C LEU A 192 1.25 21.73 -11.02
N THR A 193 -0.01 22.04 -11.29
CA THR A 193 -0.43 23.06 -12.27
C THR A 193 -0.72 24.37 -11.56
N SER A 194 -0.21 25.48 -12.09
CA SER A 194 -0.44 26.84 -11.58
C SER A 194 -1.09 27.71 -12.66
N PHE A 195 -1.20 29.02 -12.41
CA PHE A 195 -1.58 30.00 -13.44
C PHE A 195 -0.51 30.18 -14.54
N GLU A 196 0.75 29.82 -14.27
CA GLU A 196 1.88 30.01 -15.19
C GLU A 196 2.20 28.78 -16.02
N ARG A 197 2.04 27.58 -15.43
CA ARG A 197 2.45 26.33 -16.09
C ARG A 197 1.52 25.17 -15.80
N ILE A 198 1.45 24.28 -16.78
CA ILE A 198 0.82 22.96 -16.66
C ILE A 198 1.79 22.02 -15.94
N GLY A 199 1.29 21.30 -14.94
CA GLY A 199 2.04 20.27 -14.24
C GLY A 199 2.45 19.14 -15.18
N TRP A 200 3.65 18.62 -15.00
CA TRP A 200 4.22 17.59 -15.86
C TRP A 200 3.69 16.19 -15.51
N THR A 201 3.80 15.26 -16.45
CA THR A 201 3.61 13.82 -16.18
C THR A 201 4.85 13.21 -15.55
N ASN A 202 4.74 12.00 -14.99
CA ASN A 202 5.89 11.29 -14.45
C ASN A 202 6.94 11.01 -15.55
N GLU A 203 6.51 10.74 -16.78
CA GLU A 203 7.37 10.48 -17.94
C GLU A 203 8.13 11.75 -18.36
N GLN A 204 7.48 12.91 -18.35
CA GLN A 204 8.12 14.20 -18.64
C GLN A 204 9.16 14.55 -17.57
N ILE A 205 8.83 14.34 -16.30
CA ILE A 205 9.77 14.56 -15.18
C ILE A 205 10.94 13.57 -15.26
N ALA A 206 10.67 12.29 -15.55
CA ALA A 206 11.71 11.28 -15.70
C ALA A 206 12.68 11.61 -16.85
N SER A 207 12.15 12.06 -17.99
CA SER A 207 12.96 12.54 -19.11
C SER A 207 13.83 13.75 -18.72
N TYR A 208 13.24 14.73 -18.05
CA TYR A 208 13.93 15.94 -17.59
C TYR A 208 15.05 15.65 -16.58
N LEU A 209 14.77 14.80 -15.59
CA LEU A 209 15.74 14.42 -14.55
C LEU A 209 16.71 13.31 -15.00
N GLN A 210 16.53 12.77 -16.22
CA GLN A 210 17.25 11.61 -16.74
C GLN A 210 17.18 10.40 -15.78
N LYS A 211 15.98 10.14 -15.27
CA LYS A 211 15.68 9.05 -14.34
C LYS A 211 14.73 8.02 -14.96
N ASP A 212 14.63 6.89 -14.29
CA ASP A 212 13.64 5.84 -14.57
C ASP A 212 12.21 6.36 -14.27
N PRO A 213 11.21 6.15 -15.15
CA PRO A 213 9.83 6.59 -14.89
C PRO A 213 9.17 5.95 -13.65
N VAL A 214 9.51 4.69 -13.34
CA VAL A 214 9.03 4.00 -12.14
C VAL A 214 9.66 4.63 -10.90
N TYR A 215 10.93 5.02 -10.97
CA TYR A 215 11.60 5.76 -9.88
C TYR A 215 10.87 7.07 -9.55
N VAL A 216 10.61 7.90 -10.56
CA VAL A 216 9.91 9.19 -10.39
C VAL A 216 8.50 9.00 -9.86
N ARG A 217 7.77 8.00 -10.35
CA ARG A 217 6.45 7.62 -9.84
C ARG A 217 6.49 7.34 -8.34
N PHE A 218 7.44 6.51 -7.89
CA PHE A 218 7.54 6.12 -6.49
C PHE A 218 7.99 7.27 -5.60
N GLN A 219 8.85 8.18 -6.07
CA GLN A 219 9.15 9.43 -5.35
C GLN A 219 7.90 10.29 -5.16
N PHE A 220 7.12 10.49 -6.23
CA PHE A 220 5.87 11.23 -6.14
C PHE A 220 4.90 10.60 -5.13
N GLN A 221 4.68 9.28 -5.21
CA GLN A 221 3.79 8.56 -4.28
C GLN A 221 4.32 8.59 -2.84
N ASN A 222 5.63 8.53 -2.65
CA ASN A 222 6.26 8.64 -1.32
C ASN A 222 5.91 9.97 -0.65
N VAL A 223 6.09 11.09 -1.37
CA VAL A 223 5.73 12.42 -0.87
C VAL A 223 4.22 12.55 -0.65
N LEU A 224 3.40 12.00 -1.56
CA LEU A 224 1.94 12.03 -1.43
C LEU A 224 1.46 11.28 -0.18
N HIS A 225 1.98 10.09 0.08
CA HIS A 225 1.64 9.30 1.28
C HIS A 225 2.19 9.94 2.56
N TYR A 226 3.37 10.54 2.50
CA TYR A 226 3.89 11.33 3.62
C TYR A 226 2.98 12.52 3.96
N MET A 227 2.51 13.22 2.93
CA MET A 227 1.58 14.34 3.07
C MET A 227 0.25 13.90 3.70
N MET A 228 -0.30 12.76 3.26
CA MET A 228 -1.51 12.18 3.85
C MET A 228 -1.31 11.78 5.32
N ALA A 229 -0.17 11.17 5.66
CA ALA A 229 0.15 10.81 7.04
C ALA A 229 0.32 12.04 7.96
N ARG A 230 0.95 13.11 7.45
CA ARG A 230 1.05 14.41 8.15
C ARG A 230 -0.31 15.08 8.32
N ALA A 231 -1.20 14.94 7.35
CA ALA A 231 -2.57 15.46 7.43
C ALA A 231 -3.38 14.75 8.53
N GLU A 232 -3.27 13.41 8.62
CA GLU A 232 -3.95 12.63 9.66
C GLU A 232 -3.56 13.01 11.09
N SER A 233 -2.30 13.37 11.31
CA SER A 233 -1.81 13.81 12.63
C SER A 233 -2.19 15.25 12.97
N LYS A 234 -2.61 16.06 11.98
CA LYS A 234 -3.03 17.46 12.15
C LYS A 234 -4.43 17.67 11.55
N ARG A 235 -5.46 17.20 12.26
CA ARG A 235 -6.87 17.22 11.80
C ARG A 235 -7.47 18.60 11.52
N SER A 236 -6.79 19.68 11.92
CA SER A 236 -7.20 21.06 11.62
C SER A 236 -6.54 21.64 10.36
N SER A 237 -5.75 20.85 9.63
CA SER A 237 -5.03 21.27 8.43
C SER A 237 -5.93 21.30 7.19
N VAL A 238 -5.59 22.15 6.21
CA VAL A 238 -6.27 22.16 4.90
C VAL A 238 -6.11 20.79 4.23
N LEU A 239 -4.93 20.20 4.30
CA LEU A 239 -4.67 18.87 3.75
C LEU A 239 -5.58 17.78 4.36
N TYR A 240 -5.87 17.83 5.66
CA TYR A 240 -6.80 16.88 6.28
C TYR A 240 -8.23 17.08 5.78
N GLU A 241 -8.67 18.33 5.62
CA GLU A 241 -9.99 18.64 5.08
C GLU A 241 -10.19 18.03 3.68
N LEU A 242 -9.14 17.91 2.86
CA LEU A 242 -9.19 17.27 1.54
C LEU A 242 -9.45 15.75 1.59
N MET A 243 -9.22 15.11 2.73
CA MET A 243 -9.33 13.65 2.89
C MET A 243 -10.22 13.19 4.04
N HIS A 244 -10.92 14.10 4.73
CA HIS A 244 -11.71 13.78 5.93
C HIS A 244 -12.81 12.73 5.67
N ASP A 245 -13.40 12.73 4.48
CA ASP A 245 -14.43 11.81 3.99
C ASP A 245 -13.85 10.57 3.28
N LEU A 246 -12.52 10.51 3.10
CA LEU A 246 -11.86 9.41 2.40
C LEU A 246 -11.45 8.26 3.33
N SER A 247 -11.50 8.45 4.65
CA SER A 247 -10.99 7.45 5.60
C SER A 247 -12.07 6.48 6.09
N PRO A 248 -12.03 5.18 5.72
CA PRO A 248 -12.71 4.17 6.51
C PRO A 248 -12.00 4.02 7.86
N PRO A 249 -12.72 3.88 8.98
CA PRO A 249 -12.14 3.82 10.32
C PRO A 249 -11.29 2.57 10.58
N ILE A 250 -11.39 1.53 9.75
CA ILE A 250 -10.62 0.28 9.83
C ILE A 250 -10.29 -0.17 8.40
N PRO A 251 -9.06 -0.60 8.07
CA PRO A 251 -8.67 -1.07 6.73
C PRO A 251 -9.20 -2.49 6.46
N LEU A 252 -10.51 -2.68 6.60
CA LEU A 252 -11.20 -3.89 6.18
C LEU A 252 -11.81 -3.69 4.80
N THR A 253 -11.88 -4.74 4.01
CA THR A 253 -12.77 -4.75 2.85
C THR A 253 -14.22 -4.56 3.30
N PHE A 254 -15.05 -3.97 2.45
CA PHE A 254 -16.47 -3.76 2.76
C PHE A 254 -17.20 -5.06 3.12
N SER A 255 -16.86 -6.18 2.46
CA SER A 255 -17.42 -7.48 2.79
C SER A 255 -16.96 -7.98 4.17
N THR A 256 -15.69 -7.75 4.52
CA THR A 256 -15.13 -8.10 5.83
C THR A 256 -15.74 -7.26 6.95
N GLN A 257 -15.95 -5.95 6.72
CA GLN A 257 -16.63 -5.07 7.67
C GLN A 257 -18.04 -5.60 8.03
N LYS A 258 -18.82 -6.05 7.02
CA LYS A 258 -20.13 -6.67 7.27
C LYS A 258 -20.02 -7.97 8.07
N THR A 259 -18.99 -8.81 7.85
CA THR A 259 -18.76 -9.99 8.71
C THR A 259 -18.48 -9.55 10.15
N TYR A 260 -17.65 -8.52 10.32
CA TYR A 260 -17.26 -8.03 11.63
C TYR A 260 -18.47 -7.53 12.43
N GLU A 261 -19.38 -6.79 11.81
CA GLU A 261 -20.64 -6.36 12.42
C GLU A 261 -21.48 -7.54 12.94
N TRP A 262 -21.52 -8.67 12.23
CA TRP A 262 -22.24 -9.86 12.69
C TRP A 262 -21.51 -10.61 13.81
N LEU A 263 -20.18 -10.68 13.76
CA LEU A 263 -19.37 -11.25 14.84
C LEU A 263 -19.56 -10.47 16.14
N LEU A 264 -19.60 -9.14 16.08
CA LEU A 264 -19.88 -8.27 17.23
C LEU A 264 -21.28 -8.51 17.83
N ARG A 265 -22.23 -9.02 17.03
CA ARG A 265 -23.57 -9.44 17.47
C ARG A 265 -23.61 -10.89 17.96
N GLY A 266 -22.46 -11.53 18.15
CA GLY A 266 -22.35 -12.88 18.69
C GLY A 266 -22.71 -14.00 17.71
N LYS A 267 -22.72 -13.74 16.39
CA LYS A 267 -23.03 -14.77 15.38
C LYS A 267 -21.83 -15.66 15.06
N SER A 268 -22.07 -16.96 14.90
CA SER A 268 -21.05 -17.94 14.48
C SER A 268 -20.68 -17.80 13.01
N ILE A 269 -19.55 -18.39 12.60
CA ILE A 269 -19.12 -18.44 11.19
C ILE A 269 -20.21 -19.06 10.30
N GLU A 270 -20.82 -20.15 10.74
CA GLU A 270 -21.88 -20.86 10.02
C GLU A 270 -23.16 -20.03 9.91
N GLU A 271 -23.55 -19.35 10.98
CA GLU A 271 -24.71 -18.45 10.96
C GLU A 271 -24.48 -17.29 9.99
N ILE A 272 -23.30 -16.67 10.04
CA ILE A 272 -22.95 -15.57 9.13
C ILE A 272 -22.92 -16.06 7.69
N ALA A 273 -22.34 -17.24 7.42
CA ALA A 273 -22.30 -17.83 6.09
C ALA A 273 -23.72 -18.01 5.52
N LYS A 274 -24.65 -18.52 6.33
CA LYS A 274 -26.08 -18.66 5.95
C LYS A 274 -26.76 -17.30 5.74
N LEU A 275 -26.66 -16.38 6.71
CA LEU A 275 -27.27 -15.05 6.65
C LEU A 275 -26.80 -14.25 5.44
N ARG A 276 -25.51 -14.33 5.13
CA ARG A 276 -24.89 -13.60 4.03
C ARG A 276 -24.90 -14.35 2.70
N ARG A 277 -25.35 -15.61 2.67
CA ARG A 277 -25.29 -16.51 1.50
C ARG A 277 -23.88 -16.64 0.92
N LEU A 278 -22.89 -16.80 1.79
CA LEU A 278 -21.48 -16.96 1.43
C LEU A 278 -20.99 -18.35 1.84
N LYS A 279 -19.90 -18.82 1.21
CA LYS A 279 -19.23 -20.05 1.64
C LYS A 279 -18.60 -19.83 3.02
N ARG A 280 -18.57 -20.89 3.84
CA ARG A 280 -17.85 -20.89 5.13
C ARG A 280 -16.41 -20.38 4.98
N SER A 281 -15.69 -20.87 3.99
CA SER A 281 -14.32 -20.45 3.69
C SER A 281 -14.17 -18.95 3.41
N THR A 282 -15.18 -18.31 2.81
CA THR A 282 -15.20 -16.86 2.59
C THR A 282 -15.39 -16.09 3.91
N ILE A 283 -16.19 -16.63 4.84
CA ILE A 283 -16.32 -16.02 6.17
C ILE A 283 -15.06 -16.21 7.00
N GLU A 284 -14.44 -17.38 6.94
CA GLU A 284 -13.14 -17.67 7.55
C GLU A 284 -12.06 -16.70 7.04
N ASP A 285 -12.01 -16.44 5.73
CA ASP A 285 -11.13 -15.43 5.14
C ASP A 285 -11.32 -14.03 5.74
N HIS A 286 -12.58 -13.60 5.88
CA HIS A 286 -12.92 -12.33 6.52
C HIS A 286 -12.47 -12.30 7.99
N VAL A 287 -12.67 -13.39 8.75
CA VAL A 287 -12.24 -13.48 10.15
C VAL A 287 -10.73 -13.33 10.28
N VAL A 288 -9.95 -13.94 9.38
CA VAL A 288 -8.49 -13.78 9.38
C VAL A 288 -8.10 -12.33 9.04
N GLU A 289 -8.76 -11.70 8.06
CA GLU A 289 -8.52 -10.29 7.75
C GLU A 289 -8.83 -9.37 8.95
N ILE A 290 -9.91 -9.63 9.68
CA ILE A 290 -10.25 -8.92 10.92
C ILE A 290 -9.16 -9.10 11.96
N ALA A 291 -8.75 -10.35 12.23
CA ALA A 291 -7.73 -10.66 13.21
C ALA A 291 -6.40 -9.95 12.92
N ALA A 292 -6.04 -9.85 11.63
CA ALA A 292 -4.82 -9.19 11.18
C ALA A 292 -4.88 -7.66 11.26
N ASN A 293 -6.06 -7.04 11.22
CA ASN A 293 -6.22 -5.58 11.14
C ASN A 293 -6.75 -4.92 12.41
N ILE A 294 -7.36 -5.69 13.30
CA ILE A 294 -7.91 -5.20 14.56
C ILE A 294 -7.04 -5.76 15.70
N PRO A 295 -6.16 -4.95 16.31
CA PRO A 295 -5.21 -5.41 17.34
C PRO A 295 -5.91 -6.17 18.47
N HIS A 296 -7.04 -5.66 18.96
CA HIS A 296 -7.77 -6.23 20.10
C HIS A 296 -8.79 -7.33 19.74
N PHE A 297 -8.86 -7.77 18.48
CA PHE A 297 -9.76 -8.86 18.11
C PHE A 297 -9.33 -10.18 18.77
N SER A 298 -10.21 -10.84 19.53
CA SER A 298 -9.90 -12.14 20.14
C SER A 298 -10.09 -13.28 19.15
N ILE A 299 -9.11 -14.18 19.06
CA ILE A 299 -9.18 -15.40 18.24
C ILE A 299 -9.60 -16.64 19.03
N GLN A 300 -9.69 -16.54 20.36
CA GLN A 300 -10.09 -17.64 21.26
C GLN A 300 -11.42 -18.31 20.89
N PRO A 301 -12.45 -17.61 20.34
CA PRO A 301 -13.68 -18.27 19.91
C PRO A 301 -13.50 -19.26 18.76
N PHE A 302 -12.38 -19.20 18.03
CA PHE A 302 -12.13 -19.97 16.82
C PHE A 302 -11.03 -21.02 16.99
N ILE A 303 -10.18 -20.87 18.00
CA ILE A 303 -9.07 -21.79 18.27
C ILE A 303 -8.73 -21.78 19.77
N ASN A 304 -8.52 -22.97 20.35
CA ASN A 304 -8.08 -23.08 21.74
C ASN A 304 -6.58 -22.81 21.89
N GLU A 305 -6.16 -22.44 23.10
CA GLU A 305 -4.78 -22.03 23.39
C GLU A 305 -3.75 -23.14 23.15
N LYS A 306 -4.08 -24.40 23.44
CA LYS A 306 -3.16 -25.53 23.23
C LYS A 306 -2.84 -25.73 21.74
N ARG A 307 -3.85 -25.66 20.88
CA ARG A 307 -3.68 -25.79 19.42
C ARG A 307 -2.97 -24.57 18.85
N ALA A 308 -3.30 -23.36 19.33
CA ALA A 308 -2.58 -22.15 18.95
C ALA A 308 -1.08 -22.25 19.30
N ALA A 309 -0.75 -22.68 20.52
CA ALA A 309 0.64 -22.86 20.95
C ALA A 309 1.40 -23.88 20.08
N LYS A 310 0.78 -25.00 19.72
CA LYS A 310 1.39 -26.02 18.84
C LYS A 310 1.67 -25.47 17.43
N ILE A 311 0.76 -24.67 16.89
CA ILE A 311 0.98 -23.99 15.60
C ILE A 311 2.16 -23.03 15.72
N ILE A 312 2.20 -22.19 16.76
CA ILE A 312 3.30 -21.24 16.99
C ILE A 312 4.64 -21.97 17.08
N GLU A 313 4.72 -23.04 17.86
CA GLU A 313 5.94 -23.86 18.00
C GLU A 313 6.38 -24.47 16.66
N THR A 314 5.43 -24.98 15.88
CA THR A 314 5.73 -25.58 14.57
C THR A 314 6.23 -24.54 13.58
N VAL A 315 5.62 -23.35 13.55
CA VAL A 315 6.08 -22.25 12.69
C VAL A 315 7.48 -21.78 13.13
N ARG A 316 7.75 -21.70 14.45
CA ARG A 316 9.08 -21.42 15.05
C ARG A 316 10.14 -22.39 14.55
N LYS A 317 9.82 -23.68 14.63
CA LYS A 317 10.72 -24.77 14.28
C LYS A 317 11.02 -24.82 12.78
N LEU A 318 9.99 -24.68 11.95
CA LEU A 318 10.11 -24.83 10.50
C LEU A 318 10.55 -23.56 9.79
N ARG A 319 10.41 -22.39 10.44
CA ARG A 319 10.69 -21.06 9.88
C ARG A 319 10.07 -20.87 8.49
N THR A 320 8.80 -21.26 8.36
CA THR A 320 8.06 -21.14 7.11
C THR A 320 6.66 -20.62 7.33
N ARG A 321 6.14 -19.87 6.35
CA ARG A 321 4.74 -19.43 6.25
C ARG A 321 3.98 -20.21 5.17
N LYS A 322 4.51 -21.34 4.70
CA LYS A 322 3.81 -22.26 3.78
C LYS A 322 2.82 -23.12 4.58
N LEU A 323 1.54 -22.78 4.45
CA LEU A 323 0.44 -23.42 5.18
C LEU A 323 0.46 -24.94 5.10
N LYS A 324 0.71 -25.51 3.91
CA LYS A 324 0.76 -26.97 3.71
C LYS A 324 1.88 -27.61 4.54
N VAL A 325 3.07 -27.00 4.55
CA VAL A 325 4.23 -27.51 5.29
C VAL A 325 3.98 -27.47 6.80
N ILE A 326 3.35 -26.38 7.30
CA ILE A 326 2.98 -26.26 8.72
C ILE A 326 1.96 -27.33 9.11
N ARG A 327 0.89 -27.47 8.33
CA ARG A 327 -0.18 -28.44 8.61
C ARG A 327 0.36 -29.86 8.61
N ASP A 328 1.15 -30.23 7.60
CA ASP A 328 1.66 -31.59 7.43
C ASP A 328 2.69 -31.98 8.53
N ALA A 329 3.21 -31.01 9.28
CA ALA A 329 4.12 -31.24 10.41
C ALA A 329 3.43 -31.30 11.78
N ILE A 330 2.13 -31.06 11.85
CA ILE A 330 1.34 -31.11 13.08
C ILE A 330 0.56 -32.43 13.09
N ASP A 331 0.86 -33.32 14.04
CA ASP A 331 0.17 -34.62 14.21
C ASP A 331 -1.26 -34.50 14.76
N ASP A 332 -1.94 -33.38 14.53
CA ASP A 332 -3.30 -33.09 15.00
C ASP A 332 -4.14 -32.57 13.82
N ASP A 333 -5.47 -32.70 13.91
CA ASP A 333 -6.40 -32.25 12.85
C ASP A 333 -6.55 -30.72 12.86
N VAL A 334 -5.46 -30.02 12.55
CA VAL A 334 -5.44 -28.56 12.46
C VAL A 334 -5.89 -28.11 11.07
N SER A 335 -6.90 -27.23 11.06
CA SER A 335 -7.41 -26.66 9.82
C SER A 335 -6.50 -25.55 9.28
N TYR A 336 -6.52 -25.34 7.97
CA TYR A 336 -5.84 -24.19 7.36
C TYR A 336 -6.34 -22.84 7.88
N PHE A 337 -7.62 -22.74 8.26
CA PHE A 337 -8.20 -21.54 8.86
C PHE A 337 -7.49 -21.21 10.20
N GLU A 338 -7.33 -22.19 11.07
CA GLU A 338 -6.66 -22.03 12.37
C GLU A 338 -5.21 -21.59 12.22
N ILE A 339 -4.45 -22.21 11.30
CA ILE A 339 -3.06 -21.80 11.02
C ILE A 339 -3.03 -20.33 10.58
N ARG A 340 -3.89 -19.94 9.63
CA ARG A 340 -3.94 -18.57 9.12
C ARG A 340 -4.33 -17.57 10.21
N LEU A 341 -5.23 -17.95 11.11
CA LEU A 341 -5.69 -17.11 12.20
C LEU A 341 -4.58 -16.84 13.22
N VAL A 342 -3.81 -17.87 13.58
CA VAL A 342 -2.63 -17.74 14.45
C VAL A 342 -1.56 -16.88 13.77
N LEU A 343 -1.22 -17.16 12.50
CA LEU A 343 -0.24 -16.36 11.75
C LEU A 343 -0.65 -14.89 11.62
N ALA A 344 -1.94 -14.60 11.49
CA ALA A 344 -2.47 -13.24 11.42
C ALA A 344 -2.33 -12.47 12.73
N LYS A 345 -2.35 -13.15 13.88
CA LYS A 345 -2.17 -12.51 15.19
C LYS A 345 -0.74 -12.37 15.62
N GLU A 346 0.08 -13.36 15.32
CA GLU A 346 1.47 -13.33 15.74
C GLU A 346 2.30 -12.35 14.90
N GLY A 347 1.87 -11.99 13.66
CA GLY A 347 2.32 -10.86 12.83
C GLY A 347 3.80 -10.86 12.43
N GLU A 348 4.67 -10.95 13.42
CA GLU A 348 6.12 -11.03 13.39
C GLU A 348 6.57 -12.31 14.08
N MET A 349 6.80 -13.31 13.26
CA MET A 349 7.48 -14.52 13.64
C MET A 349 8.70 -14.58 12.72
N TRP A 350 9.88 -14.30 13.30
CA TRP A 350 11.22 -14.17 12.68
C TRP A 350 11.44 -12.96 11.78
#